data_AF-A0A7S2KVK6-F1
#
_entry.id   AF-A0A7S2KVK6-F1
#
_cell.length_a   1.000
_cell.length_b   1.000
_cell.length_c   1.000
_cell.angle_alpha   90.00
_cell.angle_beta   90.00
_cell.angle_gamma   90.00
#
_symmetry.space_group_name_H-M   'P 1'
#
loop_
_entity.id
_entity.type
_entity.pdbx_description
1 polymer ?
#
loop_
_entity_poly.entity_id
_entity_poly.type
_entity_poly.pdbx_seq_one_letter_code
_entity_poly.pdbx_strand_id
1 'polypeptide(L)'
;GPAKLDAHSWQSPNHRNASNAEWLMFWASFAFLLLIDAAVFWLAGGHLSWYVACANMLFMLVCACLFSEVVGWNRGGAAAADWINGYLLEWMLSIDNLFMFTAVFKALQTPSDQKHVVLLYGVAGVIVFRIAFFFVGFTLMRSFHFMQYVLGAFLVYTGLRILVVEESDDDVSSAYWMERLPRGG
;
A
#
# COMPACT_ATOMS: atom_id res chain seq x y z
N GLY A 1 -12.48 -33.13 -3.27
CA GLY A 1 -11.21 -33.27 -4.00
C GLY A 1 -10.62 -31.89 -4.19
N PRO A 2 -9.32 -31.68 -3.99
CA PRO A 2 -8.75 -30.34 -4.00
C PRO A 2 -8.81 -29.79 -5.43
N ALA A 3 -9.41 -28.60 -5.56
CA ALA A 3 -9.44 -27.82 -6.78
C ALA A 3 -8.01 -27.64 -7.29
N LYS A 4 -7.72 -28.18 -8.47
CA LYS A 4 -6.50 -27.86 -9.19
C LYS A 4 -6.60 -26.40 -9.57
N LEU A 5 -5.82 -25.55 -8.91
CA LEU A 5 -5.57 -24.17 -9.30
C LEU A 5 -4.63 -24.21 -10.51
N ASP A 6 -5.21 -24.38 -11.69
CA ASP A 6 -4.52 -24.24 -12.96
C ASP A 6 -4.40 -22.75 -13.30
N ALA A 7 -3.17 -22.27 -13.52
CA ALA A 7 -2.86 -20.88 -13.87
C ALA A 7 -3.53 -20.39 -15.17
N HIS A 8 -4.15 -21.30 -15.94
CA HIS A 8 -4.93 -20.99 -17.13
C HIS A 8 -6.40 -20.64 -16.84
N SER A 9 -6.90 -20.85 -15.61
CA SER A 9 -8.28 -20.52 -15.22
C SER A 9 -8.58 -19.01 -15.16
N TRP A 10 -7.55 -18.15 -15.02
CA TRP A 10 -7.68 -16.69 -15.10
C TRP A 10 -8.03 -16.19 -16.52
N GLN A 11 -7.83 -17.02 -17.55
CA GLN A 11 -8.22 -16.73 -18.93
C GLN A 11 -9.57 -17.37 -19.22
N SER A 12 -10.62 -16.98 -18.48
CA SER A 12 -11.97 -17.41 -18.84
C SER A 12 -12.38 -16.78 -20.20
N PRO A 13 -12.90 -17.56 -21.18
CA PRO A 13 -13.11 -17.07 -22.54
C PRO A 13 -14.19 -15.98 -22.71
N ASN A 14 -14.93 -15.65 -21.64
CA ASN A 14 -16.12 -14.79 -21.68
C ASN A 14 -15.89 -13.45 -20.93
N HIS A 15 -14.76 -12.78 -21.15
CA HIS A 15 -14.56 -11.41 -20.67
C HIS A 15 -15.44 -10.45 -21.47
N ARG A 16 -16.72 -10.31 -21.07
CA ARG A 16 -17.53 -9.19 -21.53
C ARG A 16 -16.85 -7.91 -21.07
N ASN A 17 -16.53 -7.03 -22.01
CA ASN A 17 -16.01 -5.71 -21.68
C ASN A 17 -16.94 -5.03 -20.66
N ALA A 18 -16.34 -4.35 -19.68
CA ALA A 18 -17.11 -3.55 -18.74
C ALA A 18 -17.96 -2.53 -19.50
N SER A 19 -19.26 -2.57 -19.25
CA SER A 19 -20.21 -1.60 -19.75
C SER A 19 -19.95 -0.24 -19.11
N ASN A 20 -20.36 0.83 -19.77
CA ASN A 20 -20.21 2.19 -19.23
C ASN A 20 -20.92 2.35 -17.88
N ALA A 21 -22.00 1.60 -17.64
CA ALA A 21 -22.72 1.60 -16.38
C ALA A 21 -21.90 0.99 -15.23
N GLU A 22 -21.15 -0.09 -15.48
CA GLU A 22 -20.28 -0.72 -14.47
C GLU A 22 -19.10 0.19 -14.12
N TRP A 23 -18.50 0.84 -15.12
CA TRP A 23 -17.47 1.85 -14.88
C TRP A 23 -18.00 3.05 -14.09
N LEU A 24 -19.21 3.51 -14.42
CA LEU A 24 -19.85 4.60 -13.70
C LEU A 24 -20.15 4.20 -12.26
N MET A 25 -20.69 3.01 -12.02
CA MET A 25 -20.94 2.49 -10.67
C MET A 25 -19.64 2.41 -9.87
N PHE A 26 -18.57 1.87 -10.46
CA PHE A 26 -17.26 1.80 -9.83
C PHE A 26 -16.74 3.18 -9.42
N TRP A 27 -16.66 4.13 -10.36
CA TRP A 27 -16.16 5.48 -10.09
C TRP A 27 -17.06 6.24 -9.11
N ALA A 28 -18.37 6.05 -9.19
CA ALA A 28 -19.32 6.65 -8.25
C ALA A 28 -19.14 6.11 -6.83
N SER A 29 -19.01 4.78 -6.66
CA SER A 29 -18.73 4.15 -5.37
C SER A 29 -17.38 4.61 -4.80
N PHE A 30 -16.34 4.66 -5.63
CA PHE A 30 -15.02 5.13 -5.22
C PHE A 30 -15.06 6.58 -4.75
N ALA A 31 -15.65 7.49 -5.54
CA ALA A 31 -15.79 8.89 -5.18
C ALA A 31 -16.63 9.07 -3.90
N PHE A 32 -17.71 8.31 -3.76
CA PHE A 32 -18.57 8.33 -2.58
C PHE A 32 -17.81 7.93 -1.30
N LEU A 33 -17.02 6.84 -1.36
CA LEU A 33 -16.22 6.40 -0.21
C LEU A 33 -15.12 7.41 0.13
N LEU A 34 -14.49 8.01 -0.88
CA LEU A 34 -13.49 9.07 -0.67
C LEU A 34 -14.10 10.31 -0.01
N LEU A 35 -15.32 10.68 -0.40
CA LEU A 35 -16.05 11.77 0.26
C LEU A 35 -16.39 11.44 1.71
N ILE A 36 -16.74 10.18 2.03
CA ILE A 36 -16.94 9.76 3.42
C ILE A 36 -15.63 9.88 4.21
N ASP A 37 -14.53 9.39 3.66
CA ASP A 37 -13.22 9.47 4.31
C ASP A 37 -12.82 10.93 4.63
N ALA A 38 -12.97 11.81 3.63
CA ALA A 38 -12.72 13.24 3.79
C ALA A 38 -13.69 13.89 4.79
N ALA A 39 -14.97 13.49 4.79
CA ALA A 39 -15.96 13.99 5.73
C ALA A 39 -15.64 13.56 7.17
N VAL A 40 -15.20 12.31 7.40
CA VAL A 40 -14.77 11.83 8.72
C VAL A 40 -13.58 12.65 9.22
N PHE A 41 -12.60 12.92 8.36
CA PHE A 41 -11.46 13.77 8.72
C PHE A 41 -11.89 15.20 9.08
N TRP A 42 -12.79 15.78 8.28
CA TRP A 42 -13.30 17.13 8.51
C TRP A 42 -14.13 17.23 9.80
N LEU A 43 -15.01 16.26 10.04
CA LEU A 43 -15.84 16.18 11.26
C LEU A 43 -15.02 15.93 12.52
N ALA A 44 -13.88 15.25 12.41
CA ALA A 44 -12.96 15.03 13.53
C ALA A 44 -12.15 16.29 13.92
N GLY A 45 -12.37 17.44 13.25
CA GLY A 45 -11.71 18.70 13.61
C GLY A 45 -10.19 18.69 13.37
N GLY A 46 -9.70 17.88 12.43
CA GLY A 46 -8.27 17.77 12.09
C GLY A 46 -7.43 16.96 13.08
N HIS A 47 -7.97 16.55 14.23
CA HIS A 47 -7.30 15.66 15.19
C HIS A 47 -8.01 14.31 15.21
N LEU A 48 -7.56 13.40 14.35
CA LEU A 48 -8.10 12.04 14.29
C LEU A 48 -7.63 11.25 15.51
N SER A 49 -8.53 11.00 16.46
CA SER A 49 -8.28 10.03 17.53
C SER A 49 -8.03 8.66 16.92
N TRP A 50 -7.11 7.88 17.51
CA TRP A 50 -6.73 6.58 16.96
C TRP A 50 -7.92 5.61 16.87
N TYR A 51 -8.89 5.69 17.79
CA TYR A 51 -10.12 4.89 17.73
C TYR A 51 -10.97 5.22 16.50
N VAL A 52 -11.10 6.51 16.16
CA VAL A 52 -11.84 6.98 14.99
C VAL A 52 -11.11 6.58 13.71
N ALA A 53 -9.78 6.66 13.71
CA ALA A 53 -8.94 6.20 12.60
C ALA A 53 -9.11 4.71 12.33
N CYS A 54 -9.02 3.88 13.37
CA CYS A 54 -9.21 2.43 13.26
C CYS A 54 -10.64 2.08 12.84
N ALA A 55 -11.65 2.76 13.39
CA ALA A 55 -13.05 2.54 13.00
C ALA A 55 -13.29 2.91 11.53
N ASN A 56 -12.74 4.03 11.05
CA ASN A 56 -12.83 4.44 9.65
C ASN A 56 -12.10 3.46 8.72
N MET A 57 -10.91 2.99 9.10
CA MET A 57 -10.18 1.97 8.34
C MET A 57 -10.97 0.66 8.24
N LEU A 58 -11.54 0.18 9.35
CA LEU A 58 -12.37 -1.03 9.36
C LEU A 58 -13.64 -0.85 8.53
N PHE A 59 -14.27 0.32 8.61
CA PHE A 59 -15.44 0.66 7.81
C PHE A 59 -15.12 0.59 6.31
N MET A 60 -14.00 1.20 5.87
CA MET A 60 -13.57 1.17 4.47
C MET A 60 -13.26 -0.26 4.00
N LEU A 61 -12.62 -1.07 4.85
CA LEU A 61 -12.37 -2.48 4.56
C LEU A 61 -13.67 -3.27 4.35
N VAL A 62 -14.67 -3.07 5.24
CA VAL A 62 -15.99 -3.71 5.10
C VAL A 62 -16.66 -3.27 3.81
N CYS A 63 -16.62 -1.98 3.45
CA CYS A 63 -17.15 -1.49 2.18
C CYS A 63 -16.47 -2.15 0.97
N ALA A 64 -15.15 -2.33 1.00
CA ALA A 64 -14.41 -3.01 -0.07
C ALA A 64 -14.83 -4.48 -0.23
N CYS A 65 -15.03 -5.19 0.88
CA CYS A 65 -15.54 -6.56 0.88
C CYS A 65 -16.99 -6.64 0.37
N LEU A 66 -17.87 -5.72 0.78
CA LEU A 66 -19.25 -5.67 0.27
C LEU A 66 -19.29 -5.38 -1.23
N PHE A 67 -18.43 -4.50 -1.71
CA PHE A 67 -18.30 -4.24 -3.15
C PHE A 67 -17.82 -5.49 -3.90
N SER A 68 -16.93 -6.28 -3.30
CA SER A 68 -16.51 -7.57 -3.87
C SER A 68 -17.68 -8.53 -4.09
N GLU A 69 -18.62 -8.60 -3.14
CA GLU A 69 -19.82 -9.43 -3.28
C GLU A 69 -20.72 -8.94 -4.41
N VAL A 70 -20.87 -7.62 -4.56
CA VAL A 70 -21.61 -7.02 -5.68
C VAL A 70 -20.96 -7.35 -7.02
N VAL A 71 -19.62 -7.32 -7.11
CA VAL A 71 -18.89 -7.76 -8.31
C VAL A 71 -19.09 -9.26 -8.55
N GLY A 72 -19.02 -10.07 -7.49
CA GLY A 72 -19.24 -11.52 -7.54
C GLY A 72 -20.61 -11.92 -8.07
N TRP A 73 -21.67 -11.22 -7.65
CA TRP A 73 -23.03 -11.46 -8.16
C TRP A 73 -23.20 -11.08 -9.63
N ASN A 74 -22.52 -10.03 -10.09
CA ASN A 74 -22.64 -9.56 -11.47
C ASN A 74 -21.74 -10.29 -12.46
N ARG A 75 -20.52 -10.67 -12.04
CA ARG A 75 -19.45 -11.19 -12.92
C ARG A 75 -18.86 -12.54 -12.49
N GLY A 76 -19.34 -13.11 -11.39
CA GLY A 76 -18.88 -14.39 -10.87
C GLY A 76 -17.69 -14.28 -9.91
N GLY A 77 -17.39 -15.39 -9.23
CA GLY A 77 -16.40 -15.43 -8.14
C GLY A 77 -14.96 -15.09 -8.56
N ALA A 78 -14.59 -15.33 -9.83
CA ALA A 78 -13.25 -14.97 -10.33
C ALA A 78 -13.04 -13.45 -10.34
N ALA A 79 -14.03 -12.68 -10.81
CA ALA A 79 -13.95 -11.23 -10.82
C ALA A 79 -13.97 -10.61 -9.41
N ALA A 80 -14.68 -11.24 -8.47
CA ALA A 80 -14.62 -10.88 -7.06
C ALA A 80 -13.21 -11.11 -6.47
N ALA A 81 -12.58 -12.25 -6.80
CA ALA A 81 -11.20 -12.53 -6.39
C ALA A 81 -10.20 -11.54 -6.99
N ASP A 82 -10.35 -11.19 -8.27
CA ASP A 82 -9.53 -10.16 -8.92
C ASP A 82 -9.68 -8.80 -8.24
N TRP A 83 -10.90 -8.42 -7.84
CA TRP A 83 -11.16 -7.19 -7.08
C TRP A 83 -10.46 -7.20 -5.72
N ILE A 84 -10.60 -8.27 -4.94
CA ILE A 84 -9.91 -8.41 -3.64
C ILE A 84 -8.39 -8.37 -3.81
N ASN A 85 -7.86 -9.06 -4.82
CA ASN A 85 -6.43 -9.05 -5.11
C ASN A 85 -5.94 -7.63 -5.45
N GLY A 86 -6.70 -6.90 -6.28
CA GLY A 86 -6.41 -5.50 -6.58
C GLY A 86 -6.43 -4.62 -5.34
N TYR A 87 -7.47 -4.73 -4.51
CA TYR A 87 -7.59 -3.99 -3.26
C TYR A 87 -6.43 -4.28 -2.29
N LEU A 88 -6.05 -5.55 -2.14
CA LEU A 88 -4.90 -5.92 -1.31
C LEU A 88 -3.59 -5.36 -1.86
N LEU A 89 -3.38 -5.38 -3.18
CA LEU A 89 -2.21 -4.78 -3.82
C LEU A 89 -2.15 -3.27 -3.56
N GLU A 90 -3.28 -2.56 -3.65
CA GLU A 90 -3.36 -1.14 -3.31
C GLU A 90 -3.05 -0.88 -1.83
N TRP A 91 -3.53 -1.74 -0.93
CA TRP A 91 -3.26 -1.62 0.50
C TRP A 91 -1.78 -1.87 0.82
N MET A 92 -1.16 -2.90 0.24
CA MET A 92 0.28 -3.17 0.35
C MET A 92 1.10 -1.98 -0.16
N LEU A 93 0.74 -1.44 -1.33
CA LEU A 93 1.40 -0.27 -1.92
C LEU A 93 1.27 1.01 -1.07
N SER A 94 0.25 1.09 -0.21
CA SER A 94 0.03 2.20 0.72
C SER A 94 0.84 2.03 2.01
N ILE A 95 0.96 0.78 2.50
CA ILE A 95 1.81 0.42 3.64
C ILE A 95 3.29 0.67 3.31
N ASP A 96 3.72 0.30 2.10
CA ASP A 96 5.08 0.59 1.60
C ASP A 96 5.42 2.09 1.67
N ASN A 97 4.45 2.93 1.30
CA ASN A 97 4.61 4.39 1.34
C ASN A 97 4.77 4.91 2.78
N LEU A 98 4.03 4.36 3.76
CA LEU A 98 4.10 4.78 5.16
C LEU A 98 5.48 4.52 5.78
N PHE A 99 6.09 3.37 5.47
CA PHE A 99 7.43 3.03 5.96
C PHE A 99 8.50 3.98 5.41
N MET A 100 8.43 4.27 4.12
CA MET A 100 9.35 5.22 3.50
C MET A 100 9.26 6.59 4.18
N PHE A 101 8.05 7.12 4.39
CA PHE A 101 7.90 8.41 5.07
C PHE A 101 8.40 8.38 6.51
N THR A 102 8.18 7.28 7.24
CA THR A 102 8.68 7.14 8.61
C THR A 102 10.22 7.15 8.65
N ALA A 103 10.88 6.45 7.72
CA ALA A 103 12.33 6.47 7.59
C ALA A 103 12.87 7.87 7.24
N VAL A 104 12.22 8.56 6.30
CA VAL A 104 12.59 9.93 5.92
C VAL A 104 12.42 10.92 7.08
N PHE A 105 11.30 10.88 7.80
CA PHE A 105 11.08 11.77 8.95
C PHE A 105 12.06 11.50 10.10
N LYS A 106 12.44 10.23 10.33
CA LYS A 106 13.48 9.87 11.29
C LYS A 106 14.84 10.42 10.86
N ALA A 107 15.22 10.23 9.60
CA ALA A 107 16.50 10.69 9.07
C ALA A 107 16.64 12.22 9.06
N LEU A 108 15.55 12.94 8.76
CA LEU A 108 15.53 14.40 8.68
C LEU A 108 15.14 15.09 10.01
N GLN A 109 14.87 14.33 11.08
CA GLN A 109 14.42 14.85 12.38
C GLN A 109 13.28 15.88 12.25
N THR A 110 12.32 15.63 11.36
CA THR A 110 11.34 16.64 10.95
C THR A 110 10.42 17.06 12.11
N PRO A 111 10.37 18.36 12.46
CA PRO A 111 9.45 18.92 13.47
C PRO A 111 7.99 18.58 13.17
N SER A 112 7.17 18.35 14.21
CA SER A 112 5.80 17.83 14.08
C SER A 112 4.84 18.74 13.33
N ASP A 113 5.08 20.05 13.36
CA ASP A 113 4.32 21.10 12.68
C ASP A 113 4.54 21.10 11.16
N GLN A 114 5.69 20.64 10.66
CA GLN A 114 6.02 20.63 9.24
C GLN A 114 5.77 19.28 8.55
N LYS A 115 5.41 18.24 9.30
CA LYS A 115 5.19 16.87 8.77
C LYS A 115 4.18 16.85 7.62
N HIS A 116 3.08 17.60 7.71
CA HIS A 116 2.06 17.64 6.67
C HIS A 116 2.58 18.18 5.33
N VAL A 117 3.43 19.21 5.36
CA VAL A 117 3.99 19.83 4.14
C VAL A 117 5.02 18.89 3.51
N VAL A 118 5.89 18.30 4.32
CA VAL A 118 6.88 17.33 3.84
C VAL A 118 6.20 16.07 3.31
N LEU A 119 5.10 15.62 3.94
CA LEU A 119 4.29 14.49 3.46
C LEU A 119 3.71 14.79 2.08
N LEU A 120 3.20 16.00 1.85
CA LEU A 120 2.64 16.40 0.55
C LEU A 120 3.68 16.35 -0.56
N TYR A 121 4.85 16.97 -0.36
CA TYR A 121 5.94 16.95 -1.34
C TYR A 121 6.53 15.54 -1.52
N GLY A 122 6.61 14.78 -0.44
CA GLY A 122 7.06 13.38 -0.47
C GLY A 122 6.11 12.49 -1.28
N VAL A 123 4.80 12.55 -1.03
CA VAL A 123 3.79 11.80 -1.79
C VAL A 123 3.82 12.19 -3.27
N ALA A 124 3.91 13.49 -3.58
CA ALA A 124 4.03 13.95 -4.96
C ALA A 124 5.29 13.38 -5.65
N GLY A 125 6.45 13.43 -4.98
CA GLY A 125 7.70 12.89 -5.50
C GLY A 125 7.64 11.38 -5.74
N VAL A 126 7.05 10.62 -4.81
CA VAL A 126 6.87 9.17 -4.94
C VAL A 126 5.94 8.82 -6.07
N ILE A 127 4.81 9.52 -6.21
CA ILE A 127 3.86 9.25 -7.30
C ILE A 127 4.55 9.45 -8.64
N VAL A 128 5.33 10.53 -8.80
CA VAL A 128 6.11 10.78 -10.02
C VAL A 128 7.13 9.66 -10.25
N PHE A 129 7.90 9.28 -9.22
CA PHE A 129 8.87 8.19 -9.33
C PHE A 129 8.19 6.85 -9.67
N ARG A 130 7.03 6.56 -9.07
CA ARG A 130 6.26 5.35 -9.29
C ARG A 130 5.73 5.29 -10.72
N ILE A 131 5.22 6.40 -11.26
CA ILE A 131 4.79 6.51 -12.65
C ILE A 131 6.00 6.30 -13.59
N ALA A 132 7.11 6.99 -13.33
CA ALA A 132 8.33 6.86 -14.13
C ALA A 132 8.86 5.43 -14.13
N PHE A 133 8.97 4.81 -12.95
CA PHE A 133 9.41 3.43 -12.79
C PHE A 133 8.47 2.45 -13.49
N PHE A 134 7.16 2.66 -13.45
CA PHE A 134 6.21 1.82 -14.16
C PHE A 134 6.41 1.87 -15.68
N PHE A 135 6.53 3.06 -16.27
CA PHE A 135 6.76 3.20 -17.72
C PHE A 135 8.12 2.65 -18.16
N VAL A 136 9.18 2.96 -17.42
CA VAL A 136 10.53 2.44 -17.69
C VAL A 136 10.55 0.93 -17.51
N GLY A 137 10.03 0.43 -16.40
CA GLY A 137 9.93 -1.00 -16.08
C GLY A 137 9.14 -1.77 -17.12
N PHE A 138 7.96 -1.26 -17.52
CA PHE A 138 7.16 -1.85 -18.59
C PHE A 138 7.94 -1.96 -19.91
N THR A 139 8.64 -0.89 -20.29
CA THR A 139 9.45 -0.85 -21.51
C THR A 139 10.65 -1.81 -21.44
N LEU A 140 11.31 -1.88 -20.28
CA LEU A 140 12.43 -2.77 -20.02
C LEU A 140 12.01 -4.24 -20.06
N MET A 141 10.90 -4.60 -19.43
CA MET A 141 10.35 -5.96 -19.42
C MET A 141 9.96 -6.42 -20.82
N ARG A 142 9.38 -5.52 -21.64
CA ARG A 142 9.03 -5.83 -23.02
C ARG A 142 10.27 -6.00 -23.92
N SER A 143 11.35 -5.26 -23.64
CA SER A 143 12.57 -5.28 -24.45
C SER A 143 13.48 -6.46 -24.11
N PHE A 144 13.49 -6.90 -22.84
CA PHE A 144 14.39 -7.94 -22.35
C PHE A 144 13.65 -8.96 -21.49
N HIS A 145 13.35 -10.14 -22.06
CA HIS A 145 12.69 -11.24 -21.36
C HIS A 145 13.44 -11.74 -20.11
N PHE A 146 14.75 -11.50 -19.98
CA PHE A 146 15.51 -11.87 -18.78
C PHE A 146 15.35 -10.85 -17.63
N MET A 147 14.93 -9.61 -17.95
CA MET A 147 14.84 -8.50 -16.98
C MET A 147 13.85 -8.80 -15.85
N GLN A 148 12.78 -9.54 -16.12
CA GLN A 148 11.84 -9.98 -15.10
C GLN A 148 12.51 -10.80 -13.99
N TYR A 149 13.51 -11.63 -14.33
CA TYR A 149 14.25 -12.43 -13.34
C TYR A 149 15.24 -11.58 -12.56
N VAL A 150 15.89 -10.61 -13.21
CA VAL A 150 16.79 -9.67 -12.54
C VAL A 150 16.03 -8.85 -11.51
N LEU A 151 14.89 -8.28 -11.91
CA LEU A 151 14.08 -7.47 -11.03
C LEU A 151 13.55 -8.31 -9.86
N GLY A 152 13.05 -9.52 -10.13
CA GLY A 152 12.60 -10.45 -9.10
C GLY A 152 13.71 -10.83 -8.12
N ALA A 153 14.91 -11.17 -8.61
CA ALA A 153 16.05 -11.49 -7.77
C ALA A 153 16.51 -10.29 -6.93
N PHE A 154 16.49 -9.08 -7.51
CA PHE A 154 16.80 -7.84 -6.80
C PHE A 154 15.81 -7.60 -5.66
N LEU A 155 14.50 -7.77 -5.89
CA LEU A 155 13.48 -7.64 -4.85
C LEU A 155 13.67 -8.63 -3.70
N VAL A 156 13.97 -9.89 -4.02
CA VAL A 156 14.26 -10.93 -3.01
C VAL A 156 15.50 -10.54 -2.21
N TYR A 157 16.56 -10.10 -2.88
CA TYR A 157 17.79 -9.66 -2.23
C TYR A 157 17.55 -8.48 -1.29
N THR A 158 16.85 -7.43 -1.74
CA THR A 158 16.56 -6.26 -0.89
C THR A 158 15.64 -6.62 0.27
N GLY A 159 14.63 -7.47 0.05
CA GLY A 159 13.75 -7.95 1.11
C GLY A 159 14.52 -8.71 2.19
N LEU A 160 15.43 -9.61 1.80
CA LEU A 160 16.30 -10.33 2.73
C LEU A 160 17.25 -9.39 3.48
N ARG A 161 17.80 -8.37 2.80
CA ARG A 161 18.68 -7.39 3.44
C ARG A 161 17.97 -6.59 4.52
N ILE A 162 16.71 -6.20 4.31
CA ILE A 162 15.92 -5.48 5.32
C ILE A 162 15.72 -6.35 6.57
N LEU A 163 15.38 -7.63 6.40
CA LEU A 163 15.20 -8.57 7.52
C LEU A 163 16.48 -8.78 8.34
N VAL A 164 17.66 -8.76 7.70
CA VAL A 164 18.95 -8.98 8.37
C VAL A 164 19.47 -7.71 9.07
N VAL A 165 19.14 -6.51 8.58
CA VAL A 165 19.64 -5.24 9.13
C VAL A 165 18.90 -4.86 10.42
N GLU A 166 17.62 -5.25 10.56
CA GLU A 166 16.81 -4.93 11.74
C GLU A 166 17.29 -5.63 13.03
N GLU A 167 18.08 -6.70 12.94
CA GLU A 167 18.70 -7.38 14.09
C GLU A 167 19.96 -6.68 14.65
N SER A 168 20.48 -5.64 13.97
CA SER A 168 21.77 -5.02 14.34
C SER A 168 21.67 -3.68 15.10
N ASP A 169 20.48 -3.14 15.33
CA ASP A 169 20.27 -1.81 15.93
C ASP A 169 20.08 -1.81 17.47
N ASP A 170 20.23 -2.96 18.15
CA ASP A 170 20.16 -3.04 19.61
C ASP A 170 21.41 -2.50 20.35
N ASP A 171 22.50 -2.18 19.63
CA ASP A 171 23.77 -1.77 20.24
C ASP A 171 23.96 -0.24 20.42
N VAL A 172 23.07 0.61 19.88
CA VAL A 172 23.20 2.07 20.01
C VAL A 172 22.55 2.61 21.30
N SER A 173 21.56 1.90 21.84
CA SER A 173 20.87 2.28 23.10
C SER A 173 21.74 1.99 24.33
N SER A 174 22.49 0.89 24.34
CA SER A 174 23.30 0.45 25.48
C SER A 174 24.50 1.37 25.76
N ALA A 175 25.08 2.00 24.74
CA ALA A 175 26.18 2.96 24.88
C ALA A 175 25.76 4.28 25.56
N TYR A 176 24.54 4.76 25.28
CA TYR A 176 24.03 6.04 25.81
C TYR A 176 23.73 5.98 27.31
N TRP A 177 23.30 4.82 27.82
CA TRP A 177 23.03 4.61 29.24
C TRP A 177 24.30 4.43 30.07
N MET A 178 25.38 3.89 29.48
CA MET A 178 26.65 3.70 30.20
C MET A 178 27.41 4.99 30.47
N GLU A 179 27.27 6.01 29.61
CA GLU A 179 27.95 7.31 29.78
C GLU A 179 27.30 8.18 30.87
N ARG A 180 26.04 7.92 31.23
CA ARG A 180 25.26 8.72 32.20
C ARG A 180 25.27 8.19 33.63
N LEU A 181 25.92 7.07 33.91
CA LEU A 181 26.05 6.57 35.28
C LEU A 181 27.06 7.44 36.05
N PRO A 182 26.66 8.15 37.12
CA PRO A 182 27.61 8.76 38.02
C PRO A 182 28.42 7.62 38.65
N ARG A 183 29.74 7.64 38.45
CA ARG A 183 30.65 6.76 39.20
C ARG A 183 30.60 7.21 40.66
N GLY A 184 29.70 6.61 41.43
CA GLY A 184 29.63 6.74 42.87
C GLY A 184 30.84 6.05 43.50
N GLY A 185 31.63 6.83 44.21
CA GLY A 185 32.78 6.44 45.02
C GLY A 185 33.32 7.67 45.72
#